data_AF-A0A8S3QTB8-F1
#
_entry.id   AF-A0A8S3QTB8-F1
#
_cell.length_a   1.000
_cell.length_b   1.000
_cell.length_c   1.000
_cell.angle_alpha   90.00
_cell.angle_beta   90.00
_cell.angle_gamma   90.00
#
_symmetry.space_group_name_H-M   'P 1'
#
loop_
_entity.id
_entity.type
_entity.pdbx_description
1 polymer ?
#
loop_
_entity_poly.entity_id
_entity_poly.type
_entity_poly.pdbx_seq_one_letter_code
_entity_poly.pdbx_strand_id
1 'polypeptide(L)'
;MGLTGHSKEPPQQEDTPVVGEYCGENNHERTSKKSRRKNTDQECLRWAILSALHHEEVDKNCTKRVGQYKKWADEFNFDGIEFPVSLKAIDKFERQNTDLNINVFGFDGVKKGEDEEEDLQIYPLRISKNTGSRHVDLLFLTNESKQHYCWIKSLSRLLSCQISEHGHELFFCRRCLSHFSRQDILDEHMEYCSQKDAVRIEMPEEGTHMGLPQPC
;
A
#
# COMPACT_ATOMS: atom_id res chain seq x y z
N MET A 1 -6.60 -35.98 54.36
CA MET A 1 -6.79 -36.41 52.96
C MET A 1 -7.07 -35.16 52.13
N GLY A 2 -6.02 -34.44 51.72
CA GLY A 2 -6.13 -33.22 50.92
C GLY A 2 -5.81 -33.53 49.46
N LEU A 3 -6.76 -33.28 48.56
CA LEU A 3 -6.61 -33.47 47.13
C LEU A 3 -5.88 -32.27 46.53
N THR A 4 -4.66 -32.47 46.02
CA THR A 4 -3.92 -31.48 45.23
C THR A 4 -4.42 -31.50 43.79
N GLY A 5 -5.28 -30.54 43.43
CA GLY A 5 -5.66 -30.26 42.05
C GLY A 5 -4.51 -29.58 41.30
N HIS A 6 -3.88 -30.28 40.37
CA HIS A 6 -3.01 -29.66 39.38
C HIS A 6 -3.88 -28.94 38.34
N SER A 7 -3.97 -27.61 38.44
CA SER A 7 -4.48 -26.77 37.36
C SER A 7 -3.50 -26.87 36.19
N LYS A 8 -3.92 -27.54 35.10
CA LYS A 8 -3.24 -27.45 33.80
C LYS A 8 -3.46 -26.03 33.28
N GLU A 9 -2.38 -25.28 33.11
CA GLU A 9 -2.40 -24.03 32.35
C GLU A 9 -2.87 -24.32 30.92
N PRO A 10 -3.78 -23.51 30.34
CA PRO A 10 -4.17 -23.64 28.95
C PRO A 10 -2.97 -23.32 28.03
N PRO A 11 -2.87 -23.95 26.86
CA PRO A 11 -1.75 -23.71 25.94
C PRO A 11 -1.76 -22.25 25.50
N GLN A 12 -0.61 -21.59 25.64
CA GLN A 12 -0.39 -20.24 25.14
C GLN A 12 -0.60 -20.26 23.62
N GLN A 13 -1.57 -19.49 23.15
CA GLN A 13 -1.91 -19.35 21.74
C GLN A 13 -0.80 -18.54 21.06
N GLU A 14 0.07 -19.21 20.30
CA GLU A 14 1.12 -18.54 19.54
C GLU A 14 0.48 -17.65 18.44
N ASP A 15 0.66 -16.33 18.57
CA ASP A 15 0.20 -15.34 17.61
C ASP A 15 0.97 -15.50 16.27
N THR A 16 0.27 -15.96 15.23
CA THR A 16 0.87 -16.13 13.90
C THR A 16 0.94 -14.78 13.15
N PRO A 17 2.08 -14.45 12.50
CA PRO A 17 2.24 -13.21 11.77
C PRO A 17 1.34 -13.13 10.53
N VAL A 18 0.82 -11.92 10.25
CA VAL A 18 -0.22 -11.67 9.24
C VAL A 18 0.28 -10.68 8.19
N VAL A 19 -0.01 -10.93 6.91
CA VAL A 19 0.21 -9.97 5.81
C VAL A 19 -0.92 -8.94 5.79
N GLY A 20 -0.56 -7.67 5.67
CA GLY A 20 -1.53 -6.59 5.55
C GLY A 20 -2.06 -6.49 4.12
N GLU A 21 -3.36 -6.74 3.96
CA GLU A 21 -4.11 -6.51 2.72
C GLU A 21 -5.07 -5.33 2.96
N TYR A 22 -5.03 -4.30 2.10
CA TYR A 22 -6.03 -3.23 2.09
C TYR A 22 -7.03 -3.48 0.96
N CYS A 23 -8.26 -3.88 1.31
CA CYS A 23 -9.38 -3.91 0.38
C CYS A 23 -10.26 -2.69 0.64
N GLY A 24 -10.26 -1.72 -0.29
CA GLY A 24 -11.23 -0.62 -0.28
C GLY A 24 -12.63 -1.14 -0.57
N GLU A 25 -13.41 -1.37 0.49
CA GLU A 25 -14.85 -1.63 0.41
C GLU A 25 -15.58 -0.48 1.12
N ASN A 26 -16.36 0.28 0.35
CA ASN A 26 -17.29 1.26 0.91
C ASN A 26 -18.40 0.50 1.65
N ASN A 27 -18.41 0.61 2.97
CA ASN A 27 -19.64 0.85 3.70
C ASN A 27 -19.34 1.50 5.05
N HIS A 28 -20.21 2.46 5.34
CA HIS A 28 -20.27 3.44 6.42
C HIS A 28 -20.37 2.84 7.84
N GLU A 29 -19.66 1.75 8.13
CA GLU A 29 -19.45 1.21 9.48
C GLU A 29 -18.39 0.09 9.46
N ARG A 30 -17.27 0.33 10.18
CA ARG A 30 -16.13 -0.57 10.46
C ARG A 30 -14.88 -0.43 9.59
N THR A 31 -14.14 0.67 9.78
CA THR A 31 -12.67 0.65 9.58
C THR A 31 -11.89 1.22 10.77
N SER A 32 -12.42 1.06 11.99
CA SER A 32 -11.59 0.91 13.21
C SER A 32 -11.30 -0.57 13.53
N LYS A 33 -11.48 -1.49 12.58
CA LYS A 33 -10.80 -2.79 12.64
C LYS A 33 -9.37 -2.64 12.17
N LYS A 34 -8.63 -1.89 12.99
CA LYS A 34 -7.20 -1.95 13.19
C LYS A 34 -6.74 -3.38 12.85
N SER A 35 -6.03 -3.56 11.73
CA SER A 35 -5.18 -4.74 11.54
C SER A 35 -4.11 -4.66 12.62
N ARG A 36 -4.50 -5.08 13.83
CA ARG A 36 -3.72 -5.02 15.06
C ARG A 36 -3.18 -6.40 15.38
N ARG A 37 -2.95 -7.24 14.36
CA ARG A 37 -2.19 -8.48 14.51
C ARG A 37 -0.78 -8.20 14.01
N LYS A 38 0.10 -8.04 15.00
CA LYS A 38 1.50 -7.71 14.83
C LYS A 38 2.11 -8.82 13.98
N ASN A 39 2.55 -8.49 12.78
CA ASN A 39 3.70 -9.20 12.28
C ASN A 39 4.86 -8.84 13.25
N THR A 40 5.39 -9.84 13.95
CA THR A 40 6.47 -9.68 14.92
C THR A 40 7.82 -9.57 14.22
N ASP A 41 7.92 -10.03 12.98
CA ASP A 41 9.07 -9.77 12.14
C ASP A 41 9.01 -8.35 11.56
N GLN A 42 10.19 -7.72 11.43
CA GLN A 42 10.34 -6.40 10.81
C GLN A 42 10.36 -6.51 9.27
N GLU A 43 9.93 -7.65 8.72
CA GLU A 43 10.08 -8.02 7.31
C GLU A 43 8.81 -7.75 6.49
N CYS A 44 7.95 -6.84 6.96
CA CYS A 44 6.68 -6.52 6.30
C CYS A 44 6.79 -6.21 4.80
N LEU A 45 7.90 -5.60 4.34
CA LEU A 45 8.14 -5.38 2.91
C LEU A 45 8.23 -6.71 2.14
N ARG A 46 9.01 -7.67 2.64
CA ARG A 46 9.17 -9.00 2.04
C ARG A 46 7.81 -9.67 1.92
N TRP A 47 7.05 -9.70 3.00
CA TRP A 47 5.77 -10.40 3.00
C TRP A 47 4.72 -9.71 2.14
N ALA A 48 4.71 -8.38 2.05
CA ALA A 48 3.83 -7.65 1.17
C ALA A 48 4.13 -7.96 -0.31
N ILE A 49 5.41 -8.01 -0.69
CA ILE A 49 5.83 -8.40 -2.05
C ILE A 49 5.42 -9.84 -2.35
N LEU A 50 5.74 -10.78 -1.46
CA LEU A 50 5.40 -12.19 -1.66
C LEU A 50 3.88 -12.41 -1.71
N SER A 51 3.11 -11.68 -0.91
CA SER A 51 1.65 -11.72 -1.02
C SER A 51 1.17 -11.21 -2.37
N ALA A 52 1.78 -10.17 -2.92
CA ALA A 52 1.39 -9.61 -4.20
C ALA A 52 1.61 -10.57 -5.37
N LEU A 53 2.63 -11.43 -5.26
CA LEU A 53 3.02 -12.33 -6.35
C LEU A 53 2.41 -13.72 -6.23
N HIS A 54 2.20 -14.22 -5.01
CA HIS A 54 1.80 -15.61 -4.79
C HIS A 54 0.43 -15.77 -4.11
N HIS A 55 -0.38 -14.70 -4.00
CA HIS A 55 -1.71 -14.82 -3.37
C HIS A 55 -2.63 -15.84 -4.07
N GLU A 56 -2.41 -16.13 -5.36
CA GLU A 56 -3.18 -17.14 -6.10
C GLU A 56 -2.72 -18.58 -5.83
N GLU A 57 -1.49 -18.74 -5.35
CA GLU A 57 -0.83 -20.04 -5.10
C GLU A 57 -0.99 -20.53 -3.65
N VAL A 58 -1.70 -19.77 -2.82
CA VAL A 58 -1.95 -20.08 -1.40
C VAL A 58 -3.44 -20.30 -1.14
N ASP A 59 -3.76 -20.92 -0.01
CA ASP A 59 -5.14 -21.13 0.40
C ASP A 59 -5.88 -19.79 0.56
N LYS A 60 -6.97 -19.61 -0.21
CA LYS A 60 -7.83 -18.41 -0.22
C LYS A 60 -8.38 -18.05 1.17
N ASN A 61 -8.55 -19.02 2.05
CA ASN A 61 -9.03 -18.78 3.43
C ASN A 61 -7.93 -18.26 4.37
N CYS A 62 -6.66 -18.38 3.95
CA CYS A 62 -5.49 -18.09 4.77
C CYS A 62 -4.48 -17.16 4.08
N THR A 63 -4.87 -16.43 3.02
CA THR A 63 -3.98 -15.51 2.28
C THR A 63 -3.30 -14.50 3.19
N LYS A 64 -3.94 -14.17 4.32
CA LYS A 64 -3.42 -13.23 5.30
C LYS A 64 -2.30 -13.80 6.18
N ARG A 65 -1.95 -15.08 6.10
CA ARG A 65 -0.96 -15.69 7.00
C ARG A 65 0.43 -15.70 6.37
N VAL A 66 1.40 -15.06 7.03
CA VAL A 66 2.81 -15.04 6.60
C VAL A 66 3.37 -16.46 6.41
N GLY A 67 2.95 -17.41 7.24
CA GLY A 67 3.37 -18.81 7.14
C GLY A 67 3.19 -19.46 5.77
N GLN A 68 2.18 -19.06 4.99
CA GLN A 68 1.92 -19.58 3.64
C GLN A 68 3.00 -19.14 2.63
N TYR A 69 3.61 -17.97 2.86
CA TYR A 69 4.58 -17.37 1.94
C TYR A 69 6.03 -17.74 2.25
N LYS A 70 6.29 -18.38 3.40
CA LYS A 70 7.65 -18.75 3.84
C LYS A 70 8.42 -19.60 2.83
N LYS A 71 7.73 -20.38 1.99
CA LYS A 71 8.36 -21.16 0.92
C LYS A 71 9.04 -20.30 -0.16
N TRP A 72 8.68 -19.02 -0.28
CA TRP A 72 9.30 -18.07 -1.20
C TRP A 72 10.12 -16.98 -0.46
N ALA A 73 10.44 -17.19 0.82
CA ALA A 73 11.14 -16.18 1.63
C ALA A 73 12.48 -15.73 1.02
N ASP A 74 13.15 -16.64 0.29
CA ASP A 74 14.45 -16.43 -0.34
C ASP A 74 14.36 -16.12 -1.85
N GLU A 75 13.16 -15.86 -2.41
CA GLU A 75 12.98 -15.57 -3.85
C GLU A 75 13.66 -14.27 -4.28
N PHE A 76 13.71 -13.28 -3.38
CA PHE A 76 14.24 -11.95 -3.68
C PHE A 76 15.52 -11.65 -2.92
N ASN A 77 16.42 -10.91 -3.58
CA ASN A 77 17.68 -10.48 -2.99
C ASN A 77 17.46 -9.25 -2.08
N PHE A 78 17.78 -9.41 -0.79
CA PHE A 78 17.80 -8.35 0.22
C PHE A 78 19.23 -8.06 0.76
N ASP A 79 20.27 -8.42 0.02
CA ASP A 79 21.66 -8.35 0.47
C ASP A 79 22.09 -6.91 0.78
N GLY A 80 22.52 -6.71 2.03
CA GLY A 80 22.89 -5.39 2.55
C GLY A 80 21.70 -4.42 2.62
N ILE A 81 20.47 -4.92 2.74
CA ILE A 81 19.29 -4.15 3.09
C ILE A 81 18.88 -4.57 4.50
N GLU A 82 18.88 -3.62 5.42
CA GLU A 82 18.47 -3.87 6.81
C GLU A 82 16.96 -3.73 6.95
N PHE A 83 16.38 -4.60 7.77
CA PHE A 83 14.98 -4.53 8.17
C PHE A 83 14.82 -3.70 9.45
N PRO A 84 13.76 -2.88 9.58
CA PRO A 84 12.72 -2.62 8.58
C PRO A 84 13.23 -1.78 7.39
N VAL A 85 12.80 -2.13 6.18
CA VAL A 85 13.29 -1.50 4.95
C VAL A 85 12.75 -0.08 4.81
N SER A 86 13.63 0.91 4.81
CA SER A 86 13.26 2.31 4.55
C SER A 86 12.87 2.55 3.09
N LEU A 87 12.06 3.58 2.81
CA LEU A 87 11.67 3.96 1.45
C LEU A 87 12.87 4.15 0.51
N LYS A 88 13.97 4.73 1.01
CA LYS A 88 15.21 4.96 0.25
C LYS A 88 15.93 3.65 -0.12
N ALA A 89 15.81 2.63 0.72
CA ALA A 89 16.44 1.34 0.48
C ALA A 89 15.70 0.51 -0.58
N ILE A 90 14.45 0.85 -0.90
CA ILE A 90 13.69 0.15 -1.95
C ILE A 90 14.33 0.37 -3.33
N ASP A 91 14.96 1.53 -3.57
CA ASP A 91 15.73 1.75 -4.82
C ASP A 91 16.90 0.77 -4.94
N LYS A 92 17.53 0.39 -3.82
CA LYS A 92 18.57 -0.64 -3.82
C LYS A 92 17.98 -2.01 -4.08
N PHE A 93 16.86 -2.33 -3.44
CA PHE A 93 16.14 -3.58 -3.65
C PHE A 93 15.76 -3.78 -5.13
N GLU A 94 15.17 -2.78 -5.79
CA GLU A 94 14.81 -2.88 -7.21
C GLU A 94 16.03 -3.06 -8.13
N ARG A 95 17.16 -2.42 -7.80
CA ARG A 95 18.41 -2.64 -8.56
C ARG A 95 18.93 -4.08 -8.43
N GLN A 96 18.65 -4.75 -7.32
CA GLN A 96 19.03 -6.14 -7.08
C GLN A 96 18.02 -7.14 -7.68
N ASN A 97 16.78 -6.70 -7.93
CA ASN A 97 15.68 -7.51 -8.44
C ASN A 97 15.04 -6.82 -9.65
N THR A 98 15.76 -6.81 -10.78
CA THR A 98 15.46 -5.98 -11.96
C THR A 98 14.15 -6.33 -12.67
N ASP A 99 13.56 -7.47 -12.34
CA ASP A 99 12.28 -7.96 -12.84
C ASP A 99 11.07 -7.44 -12.06
N LEU A 100 11.28 -6.66 -10.99
CA LEU A 100 10.23 -6.20 -10.09
C LEU A 100 10.28 -4.68 -9.89
N ASN A 101 9.13 -4.03 -10.08
CA ASN A 101 8.95 -2.59 -9.89
C ASN A 101 7.97 -2.32 -8.75
N ILE A 102 8.39 -1.58 -7.73
CA ILE A 102 7.61 -1.29 -6.53
C ILE A 102 7.17 0.17 -6.54
N ASN A 103 5.86 0.38 -6.48
CA ASN A 103 5.30 1.68 -6.15
C ASN A 103 4.85 1.68 -4.70
N VAL A 104 5.03 2.79 -4.03
CA VAL A 104 4.64 3.00 -2.63
C VAL A 104 3.77 4.23 -2.55
N PHE A 105 2.60 4.06 -1.93
CA PHE A 105 1.62 5.10 -1.70
C PHE A 105 1.47 5.36 -0.20
N GLY A 106 1.25 6.62 0.15
CA GLY A 106 0.81 7.06 1.47
C GLY A 106 -0.66 7.44 1.44
N PHE A 107 -1.23 7.71 2.61
CA PHE A 107 -2.57 8.27 2.72
C PHE A 107 -2.64 9.23 3.91
N ASP A 108 -3.43 10.29 3.76
CA ASP A 108 -3.75 11.24 4.82
C ASP A 108 -5.28 11.36 4.94
N GLY A 109 -5.77 11.77 6.11
CA GLY A 109 -7.15 12.21 6.28
C GLY A 109 -7.27 13.68 5.88
N VAL A 110 -8.22 14.01 5.01
CA VAL A 110 -8.50 15.35 4.53
C VAL A 110 -9.91 15.74 4.90
N LYS A 111 -10.05 16.84 5.62
CA LYS A 111 -11.34 17.45 5.90
C LYS A 111 -11.70 18.40 4.77
N LYS A 112 -12.90 18.23 4.21
CA LYS A 112 -13.45 19.13 3.20
C LYS A 112 -14.25 20.30 3.81
N GLY A 113 -14.61 20.20 5.09
CA GLY A 113 -15.23 21.27 5.87
C GLY A 113 -15.11 21.03 7.38
N GLU A 114 -15.46 22.02 8.20
CA GLU A 114 -15.39 21.91 9.68
C GLU A 114 -16.29 20.79 10.23
N ASP A 115 -17.42 20.54 9.54
CA ASP A 115 -18.43 19.55 9.91
C ASP A 115 -18.42 18.26 9.05
N GLU A 116 -17.48 18.13 8.10
CA GLU A 116 -17.39 16.97 7.21
C GLU A 116 -16.46 15.88 7.76
N GLU A 117 -16.80 14.62 7.47
CA GLU A 117 -15.94 13.48 7.80
C GLU A 117 -14.60 13.57 7.06
N GLU A 118 -13.54 13.02 7.67
CA GLU A 118 -12.23 12.96 7.04
C GLU A 118 -12.23 11.97 5.89
N ASP A 119 -12.12 12.48 4.67
CA ASP A 119 -11.90 11.66 3.48
C ASP A 119 -10.45 11.18 3.44
N LEU A 120 -10.25 9.94 2.99
CA LEU A 120 -8.92 9.38 2.84
C LEU A 120 -8.32 9.81 1.49
N GLN A 121 -7.26 10.61 1.51
CA GLN A 121 -6.53 10.99 0.29
C GLN A 121 -5.27 10.14 0.14
N ILE A 122 -5.18 9.37 -0.93
CA ILE A 122 -3.97 8.61 -1.29
C ILE A 122 -3.03 9.48 -2.11
N TYR A 123 -1.73 9.34 -1.89
CA TYR A 123 -0.70 10.03 -2.66
C TYR A 123 0.54 9.14 -2.90
N PRO A 124 1.26 9.33 -4.02
CA PRO A 124 2.49 8.59 -4.28
C PRO A 124 3.61 9.05 -3.33
N LEU A 125 4.25 8.10 -2.65
CA LEU A 125 5.49 8.33 -1.87
C LEU A 125 6.74 7.98 -2.68
N ARG A 126 6.63 6.94 -3.51
CA ARG A 126 7.70 6.45 -4.38
C ARG A 126 7.06 5.76 -5.58
N ILE A 127 7.40 6.19 -6.78
CA ILE A 127 7.02 5.49 -8.01
C ILE A 127 8.28 4.94 -8.65
N SER A 128 8.24 3.67 -9.06
CA SER A 128 9.37 3.06 -9.74
C SER A 128 9.64 3.80 -11.05
N LYS A 129 10.92 4.04 -11.34
CA LYS A 129 11.36 4.69 -12.59
C LYS A 129 11.41 3.72 -13.77
N ASN A 130 11.35 2.43 -13.47
CA ASN A 130 11.43 1.37 -14.46
C ASN A 130 10.09 1.17 -15.16
N THR A 131 10.14 0.83 -16.45
CA THR A 131 8.97 0.57 -17.31
C THR A 131 8.68 -0.93 -17.47
N GLY A 132 9.28 -1.78 -16.63
CA GLY A 132 9.04 -3.23 -16.67
C GLY A 132 7.61 -3.59 -16.33
N SER A 133 7.10 -4.72 -16.83
CA SER A 133 5.67 -5.06 -16.74
C SER A 133 5.21 -5.51 -15.35
N ARG A 134 6.10 -6.03 -14.51
CA ARG A 134 5.74 -6.54 -13.17
C ARG A 134 5.82 -5.44 -12.14
N HIS A 135 4.68 -4.84 -11.84
CA HIS A 135 4.55 -3.84 -10.80
C HIS A 135 3.84 -4.37 -9.56
N VAL A 136 4.34 -4.01 -8.39
CA VAL A 136 3.70 -4.22 -7.09
C VAL A 136 3.40 -2.87 -6.46
N ASP A 137 2.12 -2.67 -6.09
CA ASP A 137 1.68 -1.45 -5.43
C ASP A 137 1.55 -1.70 -3.93
N LEU A 138 2.25 -0.90 -3.13
CA LEU A 138 2.30 -1.00 -1.69
C LEU A 138 1.73 0.25 -1.04
N LEU A 139 1.05 0.06 0.09
CA LEU A 139 0.64 1.13 0.99
C LEU A 139 1.63 1.20 2.16
N PHE A 140 2.17 2.38 2.43
CA PHE A 140 3.07 2.65 3.54
C PHE A 140 2.29 3.20 4.73
N LEU A 141 2.36 2.50 5.85
CA LEU A 141 1.71 2.84 7.11
C LEU A 141 2.78 3.19 8.13
N THR A 142 2.74 4.41 8.64
CA THR A 142 3.57 4.85 9.76
C THR A 142 2.72 5.01 11.00
N ASN A 143 3.08 4.31 12.08
CA ASN A 143 2.59 4.59 13.43
C ASN A 143 3.77 5.04 14.29
N GLU A 144 3.49 5.61 15.47
CA GLU A 144 4.44 6.22 16.43
C GLU A 144 5.76 5.46 16.70
N SER A 145 5.84 4.16 16.39
CA SER A 145 7.07 3.36 16.54
C SER A 145 7.33 2.34 15.42
N LYS A 146 6.47 2.26 14.38
CA LYS A 146 6.55 1.18 13.38
C LYS A 146 6.19 1.65 11.98
N GLN A 147 7.05 1.27 11.04
CA GLN A 147 6.80 1.35 9.61
C GLN A 147 6.26 0.00 9.13
N HIS A 148 5.23 0.03 8.31
CA HIS A 148 4.61 -1.18 7.78
C HIS A 148 4.24 -1.01 6.31
N TYR A 149 4.55 -2.01 5.50
CA TYR A 149 4.12 -2.09 4.11
C TYR A 149 2.98 -3.09 3.98
N CYS A 150 1.93 -2.69 3.29
CA CYS A 150 0.80 -3.54 2.91
C CYS A 150 0.70 -3.63 1.40
N TRP A 151 0.29 -4.77 0.87
CA TRP A 151 0.01 -4.89 -0.55
C TRP A 151 -1.36 -4.30 -0.90
N ILE A 152 -1.39 -3.50 -1.98
CA ILE A 152 -2.62 -2.98 -2.59
C ILE A 152 -3.00 -3.92 -3.73
N LYS A 153 -4.08 -4.69 -3.53
CA LYS A 153 -4.55 -5.67 -4.52
C LYS A 153 -5.03 -5.04 -5.82
N SER A 154 -5.71 -3.90 -5.74
CA SER A 154 -6.18 -3.15 -6.91
C SER A 154 -6.23 -1.67 -6.57
N LEU A 155 -5.31 -0.90 -7.15
CA LEU A 155 -5.27 0.55 -6.99
C LEU A 155 -6.53 1.19 -7.59
N SER A 156 -6.97 0.71 -8.75
CA SER A 156 -8.20 1.19 -9.39
C SER A 156 -9.41 1.05 -8.50
N ARG A 157 -9.61 -0.12 -7.87
CA ARG A 157 -10.75 -0.32 -6.97
C ARG A 157 -10.66 0.55 -5.72
N LEU A 158 -9.44 0.72 -5.18
CA LEU A 158 -9.20 1.54 -4.01
C LEU A 158 -9.61 3.00 -4.25
N LEU A 159 -9.25 3.55 -5.41
CA LEU A 159 -9.52 4.95 -5.75
C LEU A 159 -10.92 5.16 -6.35
N SER A 160 -11.44 4.20 -7.13
CA SER A 160 -12.78 4.33 -7.75
C SER A 160 -13.89 4.42 -6.70
N CYS A 161 -13.73 3.71 -5.57
CA CYS A 161 -14.63 3.80 -4.43
C CYS A 161 -14.74 5.22 -3.86
N GLN A 162 -13.73 6.07 -4.05
CA GLN A 162 -13.74 7.45 -3.57
C GLN A 162 -14.42 8.42 -4.54
N ILE A 163 -14.61 8.02 -5.81
CA ILE A 163 -14.99 8.93 -6.90
C ILE A 163 -16.42 8.68 -7.38
N SER A 164 -16.83 7.41 -7.56
CA SER A 164 -18.13 7.11 -8.16
C SER A 164 -18.87 5.99 -7.43
N GLU A 165 -20.14 6.23 -7.14
CA GLU A 165 -21.08 5.18 -6.71
C GLU A 165 -21.47 4.25 -7.87
N HIS A 166 -21.23 4.68 -9.12
CA HIS A 166 -21.66 3.99 -10.33
C HIS A 166 -20.50 3.29 -11.02
N GLY A 167 -20.11 2.14 -10.44
CA GLY A 167 -19.56 0.89 -11.00
C GLY A 167 -18.72 0.82 -12.29
N HIS A 168 -18.22 1.91 -12.86
CA HIS A 168 -17.37 1.85 -14.06
C HIS A 168 -15.90 1.66 -13.67
N GLU A 169 -15.21 0.77 -14.38
CA GLU A 169 -13.78 0.57 -14.18
C GLU A 169 -13.02 1.83 -14.62
N LEU A 170 -12.32 2.44 -13.67
CA LEU A 170 -11.48 3.60 -13.90
C LEU A 170 -10.00 3.17 -13.94
N PHE A 171 -9.27 3.76 -14.88
CA PHE A 171 -7.83 3.57 -15.04
C PHE A 171 -7.10 4.73 -14.39
N PHE A 172 -6.16 4.45 -13.50
CA PHE A 172 -5.44 5.48 -12.75
C PHE A 172 -3.98 5.54 -13.14
N CYS A 173 -3.48 6.76 -13.35
CA CYS A 173 -2.06 7.01 -13.48
C CYS A 173 -1.39 6.89 -12.10
N ARG A 174 -0.45 5.97 -11.93
CA ARG A 174 0.26 5.76 -10.66
C ARG A 174 1.09 6.97 -10.21
N ARG A 175 1.50 7.85 -11.14
CA ARG A 175 2.33 9.04 -10.86
C ARG A 175 1.53 10.23 -10.34
N CYS A 176 0.38 10.52 -10.93
CA CYS A 176 -0.41 11.72 -10.61
C CYS A 176 -1.78 11.38 -10.02
N LEU A 177 -2.14 10.10 -9.94
CA LEU A 177 -3.43 9.58 -9.49
C LEU A 177 -4.65 10.15 -10.24
N SER A 178 -4.43 10.75 -11.41
CA SER A 178 -5.52 11.10 -12.33
C SER A 178 -6.18 9.85 -12.89
N HIS A 179 -7.49 9.92 -13.09
CA HIS A 179 -8.31 8.81 -13.55
C HIS A 179 -8.80 9.05 -14.98
N PHE A 180 -8.96 7.95 -15.70
CA PHE A 180 -9.39 7.91 -17.10
C PHE A 180 -10.41 6.79 -17.28
N SER A 181 -11.37 6.98 -18.18
CA SER A 181 -12.40 5.99 -18.48
C SER A 181 -11.92 4.87 -19.38
N ARG A 182 -10.76 5.02 -20.02
CA ARG A 182 -10.18 4.05 -20.95
C ARG A 182 -8.66 3.96 -20.81
N GLN A 183 -8.12 2.77 -21.07
CA GLN A 183 -6.68 2.48 -20.99
C GLN A 183 -5.86 3.27 -22.02
N ASP A 184 -6.36 3.45 -23.25
CA ASP A 184 -5.65 4.16 -24.32
C ASP A 184 -5.40 5.63 -23.99
N ILE A 185 -6.35 6.28 -23.30
CA ILE A 185 -6.20 7.66 -22.82
C ILE A 185 -5.16 7.73 -21.70
N LEU A 186 -5.11 6.72 -20.83
CA LEU A 186 -4.07 6.62 -19.80
C LEU A 186 -2.68 6.45 -20.44
N ASP A 187 -2.56 5.64 -21.48
CA ASP A 187 -1.29 5.42 -22.19
C ASP A 187 -0.79 6.72 -22.83
N GLU A 188 -1.67 7.47 -23.51
CA GLU A 188 -1.36 8.81 -24.03
C GLU A 188 -0.95 9.77 -22.90
N HIS A 189 -1.68 9.77 -21.78
CA HIS A 189 -1.34 10.58 -20.62
C HIS A 189 0.06 10.24 -20.06
N MET A 190 0.46 8.97 -20.08
CA MET A 190 1.75 8.51 -19.56
C MET A 190 2.95 9.01 -20.37
N GLU A 191 2.78 9.27 -21.68
CA GLU A 191 3.82 9.86 -22.54
C GLU A 191 4.28 11.23 -22.02
N TYR A 192 3.33 12.03 -21.53
CA TYR A 192 3.60 13.37 -20.99
C TYR A 192 3.83 13.35 -19.48
N CYS A 193 3.09 12.53 -18.74
CA CYS A 193 3.18 12.46 -17.28
C CYS A 193 4.53 11.91 -16.81
N SER A 194 5.14 10.99 -17.56
CA SER A 194 6.48 10.44 -17.25
C SER A 194 7.60 11.48 -17.29
N GLN A 195 7.40 12.61 -17.98
CA GLN A 195 8.37 13.70 -18.10
C GLN A 195 8.34 14.64 -16.89
N LYS A 196 7.33 14.50 -16.01
CA LYS A 196 7.16 15.31 -14.81
C LYS A 196 7.41 14.44 -13.57
N ASP A 197 7.90 15.06 -12.50
CA ASP A 197 7.98 14.37 -11.21
C ASP A 197 6.56 14.00 -10.72
N ALA A 198 6.46 12.90 -9.96
CA ALA A 198 5.23 12.56 -9.25
C ALA A 198 5.03 13.58 -8.13
N VAL A 199 4.07 14.50 -8.31
CA VAL A 199 3.84 15.62 -7.40
C VAL A 199 2.52 15.42 -6.65
N ARG A 200 2.53 15.69 -5.34
CA ARG A 200 1.33 15.88 -4.53
C ARG A 200 0.72 17.23 -4.90
N ILE A 201 -0.49 17.23 -5.45
CA ILE A 201 -1.22 18.48 -5.72
C ILE A 201 -1.79 18.97 -4.40
N GLU A 202 -1.21 20.04 -3.86
CA GLU A 202 -1.79 20.81 -2.76
C GLU A 202 -2.58 21.98 -3.37
N MET A 203 -3.87 22.03 -3.08
CA MET A 203 -4.69 23.18 -3.47
C MET A 203 -4.29 24.38 -2.59
N PRO A 204 -4.00 25.55 -3.18
CA PRO A 204 -3.76 26.76 -2.40
C PRO A 204 -4.99 27.13 -1.59
N GLU A 205 -4.78 27.71 -0.40
CA GLU A 205 -5.86 28.18 0.46
C GLU A 205 -6.74 29.21 -0.27
N GLU A 206 -8.06 29.13 -0.07
CA GLU A 206 -9.02 30.02 -0.71
C GLU A 206 -8.63 31.48 -0.51
N GLY A 207 -8.39 32.19 -1.62
CA GLY A 207 -8.00 33.61 -1.63
C GLY A 207 -6.56 33.90 -2.04
N THR A 208 -5.72 32.88 -2.24
CA THR A 208 -4.40 33.05 -2.85
C THR A 208 -4.47 32.86 -4.37
N HIS A 209 -4.24 33.93 -5.12
CA HIS A 209 -4.16 33.87 -6.58
C HIS A 209 -2.83 33.23 -7.00
N MET A 210 -2.86 32.28 -7.94
CA MET A 210 -1.63 31.82 -8.58
C MET A 210 -1.04 33.00 -9.36
N GLY A 211 0.06 33.55 -8.85
CA GLY A 211 0.79 34.61 -9.53
C GLY A 211 1.17 34.14 -10.92
N LEU A 212 0.64 34.81 -11.94
CA LEU A 212 1.08 34.60 -13.32
C LEU A 212 2.59 34.86 -13.37
N PRO A 213 3.40 33.96 -13.97
CA PRO A 213 4.81 34.25 -14.18
C PRO A 213 4.91 35.53 -15.01
N GLN A 214 5.53 36.56 -14.44
CA GLN A 214 5.83 37.81 -15.13
C GLN A 214 6.75 37.46 -16.31
N PRO A 215 6.44 37.88 -17.55
CA PRO A 215 7.34 37.70 -18.67
C PRO A 215 8.62 38.53 -18.43
N CYS A 216 9.76 37.92 -18.76
CA CYS A 216 11.10 38.50 -18.67
C CYS A 216 11.24 39.79 -19.49
#